data_AF-K6PNP4-F1
#
_entry.id   AF-K6PNP4-F1
#
_cell.length_a   1.000
_cell.length_b   1.000
_cell.length_c   1.000
_cell.angle_alpha   90.00
_cell.angle_beta   90.00
_cell.angle_gamma   90.00
#
_symmetry.space_group_name_H-M   'P 1'
#
loop_
_entity.id
_entity.type
_entity.pdbx_description
1 polymer ?
#
loop_
_entity_poly.entity_id
_entity_poly.type
_entity_poly.pdbx_seq_one_letter_code
_entity_poly.pdbx_strand_id
1 'polypeptide(L)' 'MENPLVEAVRKAGLTRAALSLRAGLSYAAVAHALRGYPKKPPQAMLKVLESLGWDAEELERRYVEWRSAYRDH' A
#
# COMPACT_ATOMS: atom_id res chain seq x y z
N MET A 1 -12.75 3.85 7.74
CA MET A 1 -11.65 2.86 7.86
C MET A 1 -10.49 3.33 6.98
N GLU A 2 -9.28 3.47 7.53
CA GLU A 2 -8.10 3.92 6.78
C GLU A 2 -7.55 2.78 5.91
N ASN A 3 -7.01 3.12 4.72
CA ASN A 3 -6.35 2.15 3.85
C ASN A 3 -5.15 1.51 4.58
N PRO A 4 -5.06 0.17 4.70
CA PRO A 4 -3.95 -0.51 5.38
C PRO A 4 -2.56 -0.15 4.85
N LEU A 5 -2.42 0.12 3.54
CA LEU A 5 -1.15 0.59 2.98
C LEU A 5 -0.77 1.98 3.50
N VAL A 6 -1.74 2.87 3.70
CA VAL A 6 -1.48 4.21 4.26
C VAL A 6 -1.00 4.10 5.69
N GLU A 7 -1.66 3.24 6.48
CA GLU A 7 -1.25 2.95 7.85
C GLU A 7 0.19 2.40 7.90
N ALA A 8 0.50 1.39 7.07
CA ALA A 8 1.81 0.76 7.02
C ALA A 8 2.91 1.73 6.59
N VAL A 9 2.67 2.53 5.53
CA VAL A 9 3.62 3.54 5.05
C VAL A 9 3.89 4.61 6.11
N ARG A 10 2.85 5.07 6.81
CA ARG A 10 3.00 6.05 7.91
C ARG A 10 3.81 5.48 9.06
N LYS A 11 3.50 4.25 9.51
CA LYS A 11 4.21 3.59 10.61
C LYS A 11 5.65 3.23 10.25
N ALA A 12 5.92 2.95 8.98
CA ALA A 12 7.27 2.76 8.45
C ALA A 12 8.07 4.08 8.31
N GLY A 13 7.46 5.24 8.60
CA GLY A 13 8.11 6.54 8.46
C GLY A 13 8.44 6.92 7.01
N LEU A 14 7.77 6.31 6.03
CA LEU A 14 8.04 6.55 4.62
C LEU A 14 7.17 7.67 4.06
N THR A 15 7.79 8.52 3.24
CA THR A 15 7.04 9.42 2.35
C THR A 15 6.64 8.71 1.07
N ARG A 16 5.63 9.22 0.36
CA ARG A 16 5.22 8.69 -0.95
C ARG A 16 6.35 8.72 -1.97
N ALA A 17 7.18 9.77 -1.94
CA ALA A 17 8.33 9.91 -2.82
C ALA A 17 9.41 8.86 -2.50
N ALA A 18 9.73 8.66 -1.22
CA ALA A 18 10.67 7.62 -0.81
C ALA A 18 10.19 6.21 -1.19
N LEU A 19 8.89 5.94 -1.02
CA LEU A 19 8.30 4.67 -1.42
C LEU A 19 8.33 4.47 -2.95
N SER A 20 8.04 5.51 -3.72
CA SER A 20 8.13 5.51 -5.19
C SER A 20 9.54 5.16 -5.66
N LEU A 21 10.56 5.79 -5.09
CA LEU A 21 11.96 5.50 -5.40
C LEU A 21 12.35 4.07 -5.03
N ARG A 22 12.03 3.62 -3.82
CA ARG A 22 12.39 2.27 -3.34
C ARG A 22 11.67 1.17 -4.10
N ALA A 23 10.41 1.38 -4.47
CA ALA A 23 9.61 0.40 -5.20
C ALA A 23 9.85 0.42 -6.71
N GLY A 24 10.61 1.40 -7.24
CA GLY A 24 10.75 1.58 -8.69
C GLY A 24 9.43 1.89 -9.39
N LEU A 25 8.51 2.57 -8.70
CA LEU A 25 7.17 2.91 -9.21
C LEU A 25 7.07 4.40 -9.43
N SER A 26 6.20 4.83 -10.35
CA SER A 26 5.88 6.26 -10.47
C SER A 26 5.18 6.77 -9.22
N TYR A 27 5.36 8.06 -8.92
CA TYR A 27 4.68 8.71 -7.80
C TYR A 27 3.15 8.57 -7.91
N ALA A 28 2.62 8.67 -9.13
CA ALA A 28 1.20 8.48 -9.41
C ALA A 28 0.73 7.05 -9.06
N ALA A 29 1.49 6.01 -9.44
CA ALA A 29 1.14 4.62 -9.12
C ALA A 29 1.06 4.39 -7.60
N VAL A 30 2.03 4.94 -6.85
CA VAL A 30 1.99 4.90 -5.37
C VAL A 30 0.77 5.65 -4.84
N ALA A 31 0.50 6.86 -5.33
CA ALA A 31 -0.67 7.64 -4.91
C ALA A 31 -1.99 6.92 -5.21
N HIS A 32 -2.09 6.23 -6.35
CA HIS A 32 -3.29 5.48 -6.70
C HIS A 32 -3.52 4.27 -5.79
N ALA A 33 -2.46 3.54 -5.45
CA ALA A 33 -2.53 2.41 -4.52
C ALA A 33 -2.95 2.85 -3.12
N LEU A 34 -2.38 3.96 -2.62
CA LEU A 34 -2.76 4.53 -1.32
C LEU A 34 -4.19 5.07 -1.29
N ARG A 35 -4.80 5.34 -2.45
CA ARG A 35 -6.23 5.71 -2.58
C ARG A 35 -7.17 4.53 -2.83
N GLY A 36 -6.64 3.31 -2.94
CA GLY A 36 -7.48 2.12 -3.12
C GLY A 36 -7.96 1.84 -4.55
N TYR A 37 -7.47 2.60 -5.56
CA TYR A 37 -7.93 2.39 -6.94
C TYR A 37 -7.64 0.98 -7.48
N PRO A 38 -6.41 0.43 -7.39
CA PRO A 38 -6.14 -0.88 -7.94
C PRO A 38 -6.79 -1.99 -7.09
N LYS A 39 -7.23 -3.07 -7.73
CA LYS A 39 -7.85 -4.23 -7.05
C LYS A 39 -6.93 -4.91 -6.04
N LYS A 40 -5.64 -4.86 -6.30
CA LYS A 40 -4.57 -5.39 -5.45
C LYS A 40 -3.48 -4.34 -5.27
N PRO A 41 -2.75 -4.35 -4.15
CA PRO A 41 -1.59 -3.48 -3.97
C PRO A 41 -0.50 -3.83 -5.00
N PRO A 42 0.28 -2.86 -5.49
CA PRO A 42 1.46 -3.15 -6.31
C PRO A 42 2.46 -4.02 -5.54
N GLN A 43 2.87 -5.15 -6.13
CA GLN A 43 3.79 -6.10 -5.49
C GLN A 43 5.14 -5.47 -5.10
N ALA A 44 5.62 -4.50 -5.89
CA ALA A 44 6.83 -3.78 -5.54
C ALA A 44 6.69 -2.93 -4.26
N MET A 45 5.51 -2.37 -3.96
CA MET A 45 5.26 -1.68 -2.70
C MET A 45 5.25 -2.64 -1.52
N LEU A 46 4.61 -3.81 -1.69
CA LEU A 46 4.57 -4.84 -0.66
C LEU A 46 5.98 -5.31 -0.31
N LYS A 47 6.82 -5.60 -1.30
CA LYS A 47 8.24 -5.99 -1.07
C LYS A 47 9.04 -4.94 -0.31
N VAL A 48 8.83 -3.65 -0.59
CA VAL A 48 9.47 -2.57 0.17
C VAL A 48 9.00 -2.57 1.62
N LEU A 49 7.70 -2.70 1.87
CA LEU A 49 7.17 -2.75 3.24
C LEU A 49 7.61 -4.03 3.97
N GLU A 50 7.69 -5.14 3.27
CA GLU A 50 8.22 -6.41 3.77
C GLU A 50 9.66 -6.29 4.24
N SER A 51 10.51 -5.65 3.43
CA SER A 51 11.90 -5.35 3.82
C SER A 51 12.01 -4.44 5.06
N LEU A 52 10.91 -3.79 5.46
CA LEU A 52 10.82 -2.94 6.64
C LEU A 52 10.12 -3.64 7.82
N GLY A 53 9.92 -4.96 7.73
CA GLY A 53 9.37 -5.81 8.80
C GLY A 53 7.85 -5.95 8.79
N TRP A 54 7.18 -5.54 7.71
CA TRP A 54 5.74 -5.79 7.55
C TRP A 54 5.50 -7.17 6.95
N ASP A 55 4.40 -7.82 7.33
CA ASP A 55 3.94 -9.03 6.66
C ASP A 55 3.22 -8.64 5.36
N ALA A 56 3.81 -8.99 4.20
CA ALA A 56 3.27 -8.65 2.89
C ALA A 56 1.93 -9.34 2.59
N GLU A 57 1.77 -10.59 3.01
CA GLU A 57 0.57 -11.39 2.74
C GLU A 57 -0.60 -10.88 3.57
N GLU A 58 -0.35 -10.64 4.86
CA GLU A 58 -1.33 -10.01 5.76
C GLU A 58 -1.75 -8.63 5.24
N LEU A 59 -0.79 -7.83 4.76
CA LEU A 59 -1.07 -6.49 4.25
C LEU A 59 -1.88 -6.51 2.95
N GLU A 60 -1.59 -7.45 2.04
CA GLU A 60 -2.40 -7.68 0.83
C GLU A 60 -3.82 -8.09 1.20
N ARG A 61 -4.00 -9.04 2.13
CA ARG A 61 -5.31 -9.51 2.59
C ARG A 61 -6.14 -8.36 3.17
N ARG A 62 -5.57 -7.63 4.14
CA ARG A 62 -6.23 -6.48 4.76
C ARG A 62 -6.60 -5.40 3.75
N TYR A 63 -5.74 -5.14 2.76
CA TYR A 63 -6.04 -4.16 1.70
C TYR A 63 -7.24 -4.59 0.85
N VAL A 64 -7.29 -5.86 0.43
CA VAL A 64 -8.38 -6.38 -0.39
C VAL A 64 -9.71 -6.36 0.36
N GLU A 65 -9.70 -6.75 1.64
CA GLU A 65 -10.87 -6.68 2.53
C GLU A 65 -11.36 -5.23 2.68
N TRP A 66 -10.45 -4.31 3.03
CA TRP A 66 -10.77 -2.89 3.16
C TRP A 66 -11.34 -2.31 1.86
N ARG A 67 -10.72 -2.60 0.72
CA ARG A 67 -11.15 -2.08 -0.58
C ARG A 67 -12.55 -2.57 -0.96
N SER A 68 -12.86 -3.83 -0.65
CA SER A 68 -14.17 -4.42 -0.93
C SER A 68 -15.25 -3.70 -0.11
N ALA A 69 -15.02 -3.55 1.20
CA ALA A 69 -15.93 -2.81 2.08
C ALA A 69 -16.08 -1.32 1.71
N TYR A 70 -15.04 -0.70 1.14
CA TYR A 70 -15.05 0.71 0.75
C TYR A 70 -15.80 0.98 -0.57
N ARG A 71 -15.98 -0.02 -1.43
CA ARG A 71 -16.60 0.14 -2.77
C ARG A 71 -18.09 -0.20 -2.83
N ASP A 72 -18.61 -0.84 -1.79
CA ASP A 72 -20.04 -1.18 -1.66
C ASP A 72 -20.85 -0.04 -1.00
N HIS A 73 -20.25 1.14 -0.83
CA HIS A 73 -20.84 2.39 -0.36
C HIS A 73 -20.66 3.50 -1.40
#